data_AF-A0A6N2YH93-F1
#
_entry.id   AF-A0A6N2YH93-F1
#
_cell.length_a   1.000
_cell.length_b   1.000
_cell.length_c   1.000
_cell.angle_alpha   90.00
_cell.angle_beta   90.00
_cell.angle_gamma   90.00
#
_symmetry.space_group_name_H-M   'P 1'
#
loop_
_entity.id
_entity.type
_entity.pdbx_description
1 polymer ?
#
loop_
_entity_poly.entity_id
_entity_poly.type
_entity_poly.pdbx_seq_one_letter_code
_entity_poly.pdbx_strand_id
1 'polypeptide(L)'
;MKQRWQMRIATLAVGALLGVVGTGYAKSLPTYDTTKATAEAQTFEARGVHSESDLPAAYQSYATTMITEIRDYSDGYTFTVPWRLTNGRYESQAKDDGSTERGYFFNLAESSISEPFLVSFTKRDNIVEGNVSLQQWNTTWYNESVTNMTKERYLALWRENRKDLSGYTLDGDLFDFKGATTARWDSFVRSDAGETGSTFFDAEFIMAADPTQRYTMTMMYPSKYNDYMMQGVVKNVVPSFKLMKEKYRNTGNLVLTDEISYIKPSGFKVVTQNRNGAVLTKDFYRIEVGLFPMDKTVSIDSRASYPTMTARQEIADFYVNELVTNYGATIEGYKTLIDNHNTGSLIVGSLQRGEGVAIKFASYITLTDSGQAVVARVMAPDNGQFTDEDLMKMVEGVRIQHKGLLSGGTVIL
;
A
#
# COMPACT_ATOMS: atom_id res chain seq x y z
N MET A 1 17.50 49.83 -9.13
CA MET A 1 17.09 49.95 -10.55
C MET A 1 17.21 48.55 -11.15
N LYS A 2 16.11 47.80 -11.28
CA LYS A 2 15.03 47.86 -12.30
C LYS A 2 15.42 47.21 -13.65
N GLN A 3 14.57 46.24 -14.02
CA GLN A 3 14.15 45.75 -15.36
C GLN A 3 15.20 45.00 -16.21
N ARG A 4 15.06 43.72 -16.62
CA ARG A 4 13.92 42.87 -17.10
C ARG A 4 13.57 43.12 -18.59
N TRP A 5 13.30 42.00 -19.30
CA TRP A 5 12.53 41.81 -20.57
C TRP A 5 13.37 41.71 -21.88
N GLN A 6 13.11 40.88 -22.92
CA GLN A 6 12.05 39.93 -23.38
C GLN A 6 12.67 39.04 -24.51
N MET A 7 12.42 37.72 -24.61
CA MET A 7 11.28 36.97 -25.20
C MET A 7 11.19 36.92 -26.76
N ARG A 8 11.20 35.71 -27.35
CA ARG A 8 10.51 35.20 -28.60
C ARG A 8 10.60 33.65 -28.55
N ILE A 9 9.56 32.80 -28.43
CA ILE A 9 8.33 32.44 -29.21
C ILE A 9 8.58 31.77 -30.58
N ALA A 10 8.14 30.50 -30.72
CA ALA A 10 7.43 29.84 -31.86
C ALA A 10 7.22 28.35 -31.47
N THR A 11 6.03 27.73 -31.26
CA THR A 11 4.75 27.54 -31.98
C THR A 11 4.82 26.60 -33.19
N LEU A 12 4.06 25.47 -33.14
CA LEU A 12 3.42 24.70 -34.25
C LEU A 12 2.71 23.47 -33.59
N ALA A 13 1.40 23.37 -33.38
CA ALA A 13 0.20 23.30 -34.25
C ALA A 13 -0.09 21.91 -34.88
N VAL A 14 -1.02 21.18 -34.23
CA VAL A 14 -2.22 20.45 -34.71
C VAL A 14 -2.24 19.76 -36.10
N GLY A 15 -2.71 18.49 -36.13
CA GLY A 15 -3.39 17.86 -37.28
C GLY A 15 -3.59 16.34 -37.09
N ALA A 16 -4.80 15.85 -36.74
CA ALA A 16 -5.87 15.32 -37.61
C ALA A 16 -5.67 13.84 -38.04
N LEU A 17 -6.42 12.88 -37.47
CA LEU A 17 -7.75 12.36 -37.85
C LEU A 17 -7.76 11.35 -39.05
N LEU A 18 -8.17 10.11 -38.72
CA LEU A 18 -9.09 9.18 -39.42
C LEU A 18 -8.63 8.23 -40.56
N GLY A 19 -9.04 6.96 -40.37
CA GLY A 19 -9.68 6.10 -41.38
C GLY A 19 -8.90 4.83 -41.79
N VAL A 20 -9.46 3.65 -42.07
CA VAL A 20 -10.82 3.11 -42.22
C VAL A 20 -10.68 1.56 -42.39
N VAL A 21 -11.50 0.75 -41.68
CA VAL A 21 -12.20 -0.51 -42.07
C VAL A 21 -11.38 -1.69 -42.69
N GLY A 22 -11.50 -2.98 -42.37
CA GLY A 22 -12.46 -3.83 -41.62
C GLY A 22 -12.49 -5.26 -42.22
N THR A 23 -12.61 -6.30 -41.38
CA THR A 23 -13.30 -7.64 -41.50
C THR A 23 -12.51 -8.68 -40.69
N GLY A 24 -13.02 -9.59 -39.85
CA GLY A 24 -14.36 -10.02 -39.49
C GLY A 24 -14.28 -11.49 -38.99
N TYR A 25 -14.82 -11.76 -37.80
CA TYR A 25 -15.22 -13.06 -37.22
C TYR A 25 -14.19 -13.97 -36.50
N ALA A 26 -14.07 -13.74 -35.18
CA ALA A 26 -14.13 -14.79 -34.16
C ALA A 26 -14.70 -14.16 -32.87
N LYS A 27 -15.70 -14.79 -32.23
CA LYS A 27 -16.22 -14.32 -30.93
C LYS A 27 -15.14 -14.50 -29.86
N SER A 28 -14.66 -13.40 -29.28
CA SER A 28 -13.76 -13.42 -28.13
C SER A 28 -14.55 -13.51 -26.82
N LEU A 29 -13.94 -14.19 -25.84
CA LEU A 29 -14.34 -14.24 -24.43
C LEU A 29 -14.58 -12.83 -23.84
N PRO A 30 -15.28 -12.71 -22.70
CA PRO A 30 -15.49 -11.42 -22.05
C PRO A 30 -14.14 -10.72 -21.86
N THR A 31 -14.02 -9.53 -22.46
CA THR A 31 -12.86 -8.68 -22.26
C THR A 31 -12.86 -8.26 -20.81
N TYR A 32 -11.80 -8.62 -20.08
CA TYR A 32 -11.50 -7.99 -18.81
C TYR A 32 -11.39 -6.49 -19.08
N ASP A 33 -12.23 -5.68 -18.43
CA ASP A 33 -12.23 -4.23 -18.57
C ASP A 33 -10.98 -3.66 -17.90
N THR A 34 -9.88 -3.69 -18.64
CA THR A 34 -8.64 -2.97 -18.31
C THR A 34 -8.76 -1.48 -18.61
N THR A 35 -9.92 -0.97 -19.05
CA THR A 35 -10.11 0.47 -19.31
C THR A 35 -10.24 1.28 -18.02
N LYS A 36 -10.47 0.66 -16.85
CA LYS A 36 -10.22 1.31 -15.56
C LYS A 36 -8.80 1.05 -15.02
N ALA A 37 -8.29 -0.17 -15.16
CA ALA A 37 -6.95 -0.51 -14.66
C ALA A 37 -5.77 0.03 -15.50
N THR A 38 -6.02 0.43 -16.75
CA THR A 38 -5.01 0.89 -17.70
C THR A 38 -5.26 2.33 -18.21
N ALA A 39 -6.48 2.88 -18.08
CA ALA A 39 -6.68 4.32 -18.32
C ALA A 39 -6.22 5.21 -17.14
N GLU A 40 -6.07 4.65 -15.93
CA GLU A 40 -5.39 5.35 -14.82
C GLU A 40 -3.87 5.09 -14.78
N ALA A 41 -3.38 4.09 -15.51
CA ALA A 41 -1.94 3.82 -15.64
C ALA A 41 -1.21 4.80 -16.58
N GLN A 42 -1.93 5.69 -17.29
CA GLN A 42 -1.34 6.61 -18.27
C GLN A 42 -1.54 8.11 -17.97
N THR A 43 -1.94 8.50 -16.75
CA THR A 43 -1.98 9.92 -16.36
C THR A 43 -1.42 10.24 -14.98
N PHE A 44 -0.35 9.56 -14.52
CA PHE A 44 0.36 10.02 -13.33
C PHE A 44 1.88 9.83 -13.47
N GLU A 45 2.45 10.46 -14.50
CA GLU A 45 3.90 10.62 -14.59
C GLU A 45 4.40 11.56 -13.48
N ALA A 46 5.02 10.99 -12.45
CA ALA A 46 6.38 11.37 -12.14
C ALA A 46 7.23 10.13 -12.47
N ARG A 47 7.87 10.13 -13.65
CA ARG A 47 8.95 9.17 -13.88
C ARG A 47 10.06 9.48 -12.89
N GLY A 48 10.65 8.40 -12.41
CA GLY A 48 11.58 8.42 -11.30
C GLY A 48 12.68 9.45 -11.43
N VAL A 49 13.08 9.98 -10.28
CA VAL A 49 14.26 10.86 -10.19
C VAL A 49 15.55 10.07 -10.44
N HIS A 50 15.48 8.72 -10.49
CA HIS A 50 16.62 7.82 -10.51
C HIS A 50 16.39 6.55 -11.33
N SER A 51 17.47 6.03 -11.91
CA SER A 51 17.52 4.66 -12.43
C SER A 51 17.68 3.68 -11.27
N GLU A 52 17.15 2.48 -11.46
CA GLU A 52 17.19 1.35 -10.51
C GLU A 52 18.60 1.00 -9.98
N SER A 53 19.64 1.45 -10.70
CA SER A 53 21.06 1.38 -10.35
C SER A 53 21.49 2.18 -9.12
N ASP A 54 20.65 3.09 -8.62
CA ASP A 54 21.05 4.07 -7.59
C ASP A 54 20.67 3.63 -6.16
N LEU A 55 19.97 2.49 -6.00
CA LEU A 55 19.65 1.91 -4.70
C LEU A 55 20.84 1.14 -4.10
N PRO A 56 20.96 0.98 -2.77
CA PRO A 56 21.92 0.02 -2.21
C PRO A 56 21.67 -1.39 -2.76
N ALA A 57 22.72 -2.19 -3.00
CA ALA A 57 22.61 -3.49 -3.68
C ALA A 57 21.57 -4.45 -3.07
N ALA A 58 21.32 -4.38 -1.76
CA ALA A 58 20.29 -5.15 -1.06
C ALA A 58 18.86 -4.87 -1.54
N TYR A 59 18.63 -3.74 -2.23
CA TYR A 59 17.34 -3.30 -2.74
C TYR A 59 17.22 -3.37 -4.27
N GLN A 60 18.30 -3.81 -4.97
CA GLN A 60 18.39 -3.84 -6.43
C GLN A 60 17.98 -5.16 -7.09
N SER A 61 17.78 -6.26 -6.35
CA SER A 61 17.57 -7.59 -6.95
C SER A 61 16.25 -8.27 -6.55
N TYR A 62 15.45 -8.62 -7.57
CA TYR A 62 14.12 -9.25 -7.53
C TYR A 62 13.09 -8.44 -6.72
N ALA A 63 11.79 -8.64 -6.97
CA ALA A 63 10.68 -7.92 -6.33
C ALA A 63 11.08 -7.42 -4.94
N THR A 64 11.48 -6.14 -4.87
CA THR A 64 12.34 -5.67 -3.78
C THR A 64 11.61 -6.00 -2.49
N THR A 65 12.17 -6.90 -1.68
CA THR A 65 11.49 -7.34 -0.46
C THR A 65 11.45 -6.14 0.46
N MET A 66 10.29 -5.53 0.53
CA MET A 66 10.01 -4.35 1.33
C MET A 66 8.69 -4.59 2.00
N ILE A 67 8.72 -4.61 3.32
CA ILE A 67 7.50 -4.73 4.12
C ILE A 67 6.71 -3.44 3.93
N THR A 68 5.47 -3.57 3.45
CA THR A 68 4.46 -2.52 3.56
C THR A 68 3.47 -2.94 4.61
N GLU A 69 3.43 -2.19 5.71
CA GLU A 69 2.44 -2.37 6.77
C GLU A 69 1.25 -1.42 6.51
N ILE A 70 0.04 -1.97 6.52
CA ILE A 70 -1.19 -1.21 6.35
C ILE A 70 -1.94 -1.24 7.66
N ARG A 71 -2.30 -0.08 8.19
CA ARG A 71 -3.14 0.10 9.37
C ARG A 71 -4.33 0.97 8.97
N ASP A 72 -5.46 0.33 8.70
CA ASP A 72 -6.70 1.01 8.39
C ASP A 72 -7.56 1.12 9.64
N TYR A 73 -7.44 2.26 10.31
CA TYR A 73 -8.21 2.57 11.50
C TYR A 73 -9.67 2.94 11.19
N SER A 74 -9.98 3.34 9.95
CA SER A 74 -11.34 3.69 9.53
C SER A 74 -12.17 2.43 9.30
N ASP A 75 -11.58 1.42 8.68
CA ASP A 75 -12.23 0.12 8.45
C ASP A 75 -11.89 -0.96 9.48
N GLY A 76 -10.96 -0.64 10.40
CA GLY A 76 -10.69 -1.41 11.61
C GLY A 76 -9.86 -2.67 11.36
N TYR A 77 -8.85 -2.62 10.49
CA TYR A 77 -7.99 -3.76 10.21
C TYR A 77 -6.55 -3.37 9.86
N THR A 78 -5.63 -4.33 10.02
CA THR A 78 -4.24 -4.23 9.58
C THR A 78 -3.81 -5.50 8.87
N PHE A 79 -2.88 -5.36 7.94
CA PHE A 79 -2.20 -6.45 7.24
C PHE A 79 -0.87 -5.95 6.69
N THR A 80 -0.04 -6.88 6.22
CA THR A 80 1.29 -6.60 5.68
C THR A 80 1.44 -7.21 4.30
N VAL A 81 1.99 -6.44 3.37
CA VAL A 81 2.43 -6.94 2.06
C VAL A 81 3.96 -7.04 2.06
N PRO A 82 4.57 -8.21 1.80
CA PRO A 82 6.02 -8.41 1.88
C PRO A 82 6.78 -7.93 0.65
N TRP A 83 6.12 -7.18 -0.24
CA TRP A 83 6.63 -6.75 -1.52
C TRP A 83 6.57 -5.24 -1.62
N ARG A 84 7.55 -4.67 -2.32
CA ARG A 84 7.50 -3.29 -2.74
C ARG A 84 6.35 -3.05 -3.71
N LEU A 85 5.65 -1.95 -3.48
CA LEU A 85 4.47 -1.55 -4.24
C LEU A 85 4.84 -0.47 -5.26
N THR A 86 4.49 -0.65 -6.54
CA THR A 86 4.65 0.41 -7.55
C THR A 86 3.53 1.42 -7.49
N ASN A 87 2.31 0.97 -7.22
CA ASN A 87 1.14 1.82 -7.18
C ASN A 87 0.18 1.34 -6.08
N GLY A 88 -0.63 2.26 -5.58
CA GLY A 88 -1.61 1.97 -4.55
C GLY A 88 -2.77 2.96 -4.58
N ARG A 89 -3.98 2.44 -4.37
CA ARG A 89 -5.17 3.23 -4.12
C ARG A 89 -6.05 2.56 -3.09
N TYR A 90 -6.83 3.36 -2.39
CA TYR A 90 -7.97 2.90 -1.61
C TYR A 90 -9.25 3.29 -2.35
N GLU A 91 -10.22 2.39 -2.42
CA GLU A 91 -11.52 2.65 -3.02
C GLU A 91 -12.64 2.29 -2.04
N SER A 92 -13.76 3.00 -2.16
CA SER A 92 -15.04 2.63 -1.56
C SER A 92 -16.11 2.68 -2.64
N GLN A 93 -16.75 1.54 -2.90
CA GLN A 93 -17.69 1.36 -4.00
C GLN A 93 -18.95 0.62 -3.55
N ALA A 94 -20.12 1.19 -3.86
CA ALA A 94 -21.38 0.46 -3.78
C ALA A 94 -21.47 -0.59 -4.89
N LYS A 95 -22.00 -1.77 -4.55
CA LYS A 95 -22.23 -2.89 -5.47
C LYS A 95 -23.72 -3.02 -5.76
N ASP A 96 -24.04 -3.73 -6.85
CA ASP A 96 -25.42 -3.90 -7.34
C ASP A 96 -26.33 -4.65 -6.36
N ASP A 97 -25.75 -5.47 -5.47
CA ASP A 97 -26.46 -6.16 -4.39
C ASP A 97 -26.76 -5.27 -3.17
N GLY A 98 -26.41 -3.98 -3.23
CA GLY A 98 -26.57 -3.02 -2.14
C GLY A 98 -25.46 -3.06 -1.09
N SER A 99 -24.46 -3.92 -1.24
CA SER A 99 -23.29 -3.95 -0.35
C SER A 99 -22.32 -2.83 -0.69
N THR A 100 -21.52 -2.40 0.28
CA THR A 100 -20.36 -1.56 0.03
C THR A 100 -19.09 -2.40 0.16
N GLU A 101 -18.24 -2.35 -0.86
CA GLU A 101 -16.89 -2.88 -0.83
C GLU A 101 -15.91 -1.74 -0.72
N ARG A 102 -14.89 -1.92 0.12
CA ARG A 102 -13.88 -0.91 0.35
C ARG A 102 -12.54 -1.54 0.70
N GLY A 103 -11.46 -0.88 0.33
CA GLY A 103 -10.13 -1.36 0.68
C GLY A 103 -9.07 -0.97 -0.33
N TYR A 104 -7.96 -1.68 -0.27
CA TYR A 104 -6.72 -1.32 -0.94
C TYR A 104 -6.51 -2.13 -2.20
N PHE A 105 -6.01 -1.48 -3.25
CA PHE A 105 -5.63 -2.08 -4.52
C PHE A 105 -4.21 -1.62 -4.86
N PHE A 106 -3.32 -2.58 -5.09
CA PHE A 106 -1.91 -2.35 -5.30
C PHE A 106 -1.40 -3.04 -6.55
N ASN A 107 -0.39 -2.41 -7.15
CA ASN A 107 0.49 -3.04 -8.12
C ASN A 107 1.82 -3.32 -7.42
N LEU A 108 2.40 -4.50 -7.67
CA LEU A 108 3.74 -4.82 -7.15
C LEU A 108 4.83 -4.41 -8.14
N ALA A 109 6.01 -4.10 -7.61
CA ALA A 109 7.23 -3.93 -8.38
C ALA A 109 7.99 -5.26 -8.40
N GLU A 110 8.19 -5.83 -9.57
CA GLU A 110 9.38 -6.65 -9.80
C GLU A 110 10.27 -5.91 -10.79
N SER A 111 11.48 -5.56 -10.34
CA SER A 111 12.47 -4.76 -11.06
C SER A 111 12.83 -5.32 -12.45
N SER A 112 12.47 -6.56 -12.74
CA SER A 112 12.78 -7.28 -13.97
C SER A 112 11.56 -7.67 -14.82
N ILE A 113 10.32 -7.38 -14.40
CA ILE A 113 9.11 -7.94 -15.04
C ILE A 113 8.23 -6.86 -15.67
N SER A 114 7.84 -7.11 -16.93
CA SER A 114 6.92 -6.29 -17.72
C SER A 114 5.43 -6.65 -17.52
N GLU A 115 5.15 -7.71 -16.76
CA GLU A 115 3.80 -8.22 -16.46
C GLU A 115 3.29 -7.67 -15.11
N PRO A 116 2.04 -7.15 -15.04
CA PRO A 116 1.51 -6.57 -13.80
C PRO A 116 1.13 -7.65 -12.77
N PHE A 117 1.59 -7.48 -11.53
CA PHE A 117 1.11 -8.20 -10.37
C PHE A 117 0.12 -7.32 -9.62
N LEU A 118 -1.09 -7.82 -9.41
CA LEU A 118 -2.12 -7.11 -8.66
C LEU A 118 -2.33 -7.78 -7.31
N VAL A 119 -2.41 -6.98 -6.26
CA VAL A 119 -2.82 -7.42 -4.93
C VAL A 119 -3.87 -6.45 -4.43
N SER A 120 -4.96 -6.97 -3.89
CA SER A 120 -5.95 -6.14 -3.20
C SER A 120 -6.38 -6.79 -1.91
N PHE A 121 -6.79 -5.94 -0.97
CA PHE A 121 -7.36 -6.35 0.29
C PHE A 121 -8.60 -5.51 0.56
N THR A 122 -9.76 -6.16 0.57
CA THR A 122 -11.05 -5.50 0.66
C THR A 122 -11.85 -6.00 1.85
N LYS A 123 -12.69 -5.11 2.37
CA LYS A 123 -13.76 -5.33 3.33
C LYS A 123 -15.07 -5.08 2.60
N ARG A 124 -15.99 -6.03 2.66
CA ARG A 124 -17.31 -5.92 2.03
C ARG A 124 -18.41 -6.24 3.03
N ASP A 125 -19.51 -5.48 2.95
CA ASP A 125 -20.70 -5.78 3.74
C ASP A 125 -21.23 -7.17 3.39
N ASN A 126 -21.47 -7.99 4.41
CA ASN A 126 -22.01 -9.32 4.22
C ASN A 126 -23.55 -9.28 4.32
N ILE A 127 -24.19 -9.16 3.16
CA ILE A 127 -25.65 -9.09 3.06
C ILE A 127 -26.23 -10.50 3.14
N VAL A 128 -27.12 -10.71 4.10
CA VAL A 128 -27.86 -11.97 4.26
C VAL A 128 -28.97 -12.01 3.23
N GLU A 129 -29.00 -13.05 2.41
CA GLU A 129 -30.09 -13.30 1.47
C GLU A 129 -31.09 -14.34 2.01
N GLY A 130 -32.37 -14.16 1.69
CA GLY A 130 -33.43 -15.07 2.12
C GLY A 130 -33.79 -14.97 3.60
N ASN A 131 -34.40 -16.03 4.14
CA ASN A 131 -34.89 -16.07 5.53
C ASN A 131 -33.98 -16.94 6.42
N VAL A 132 -32.67 -16.63 6.42
CA VAL A 132 -31.68 -17.28 7.29
C VAL A 132 -31.08 -16.27 8.26
N SER A 133 -30.55 -16.76 9.38
CA SER A 133 -29.81 -15.88 10.31
C SER A 133 -28.43 -15.53 9.76
N LEU A 134 -27.86 -14.39 10.17
CA LEU A 134 -26.47 -14.03 9.84
C LEU A 134 -25.46 -15.10 10.27
N GLN A 135 -25.69 -15.72 11.43
CA GLN A 135 -24.83 -16.81 11.92
C GLN A 135 -24.84 -18.00 10.96
N GLN A 136 -26.03 -18.41 10.50
CA GLN A 136 -26.16 -19.48 9.53
C GLN A 136 -25.51 -19.08 8.19
N TRP A 137 -25.82 -17.89 7.69
CA TRP A 137 -25.25 -17.34 6.46
C TRP A 137 -23.71 -17.38 6.45
N ASN A 138 -23.08 -16.93 7.54
CA ASN A 138 -21.62 -16.88 7.68
C ASN A 138 -20.94 -18.25 7.73
N THR A 139 -21.72 -19.33 7.86
CA THR A 139 -21.24 -20.71 7.85
C THR A 139 -21.67 -21.48 6.61
N THR A 140 -22.17 -20.78 5.59
CA THR A 140 -22.64 -21.38 4.34
C THR A 140 -21.85 -20.90 3.13
N TRP A 141 -21.73 -21.78 2.15
CA TRP A 141 -21.23 -21.50 0.82
C TRP A 141 -22.19 -22.07 -0.21
N TYR A 142 -22.72 -21.22 -1.09
CA TYR A 142 -23.81 -21.57 -2.01
C TYR A 142 -24.99 -22.28 -1.32
N ASN A 143 -25.43 -21.76 -0.18
CA ASN A 143 -26.50 -22.31 0.66
C ASN A 143 -26.21 -23.68 1.30
N GLU A 144 -24.98 -24.20 1.20
CA GLU A 144 -24.54 -25.42 1.90
C GLU A 144 -23.62 -25.10 3.07
N SER A 145 -23.80 -25.78 4.19
CA SER A 145 -22.94 -25.61 5.37
C SER A 145 -21.49 -25.97 5.06
N VAL A 146 -20.56 -25.07 5.34
CA VAL A 146 -19.10 -25.32 5.23
C VAL A 146 -18.52 -26.10 6.40
N THR A 147 -19.28 -26.28 7.49
CA THR A 147 -18.83 -27.08 8.64
C THR A 147 -18.56 -28.53 8.21
N ASN A 148 -17.32 -28.99 8.41
CA ASN A 148 -16.83 -30.32 8.01
C ASN A 148 -16.94 -30.61 6.50
N MET A 149 -17.05 -29.58 5.65
CA MET A 149 -17.05 -29.77 4.20
C MET A 149 -15.66 -30.24 3.73
N THR A 150 -15.62 -31.27 2.90
CA THR A 150 -14.35 -31.75 2.32
C THR A 150 -13.95 -30.86 1.14
N LYS A 151 -12.64 -30.83 0.84
CA LYS A 151 -12.10 -30.15 -0.34
C LYS A 151 -12.82 -30.57 -1.63
N GLU A 152 -13.15 -31.85 -1.79
CA GLU A 152 -13.86 -32.36 -2.97
C GLU A 152 -15.26 -31.76 -3.10
N ARG A 153 -16.03 -31.68 -1.99
CA ARG A 153 -17.36 -31.05 -2.02
C ARG A 153 -17.25 -29.55 -2.24
N TYR A 154 -16.28 -28.89 -1.61
CA TYR A 154 -16.01 -27.47 -1.80
C TYR A 154 -15.78 -27.12 -3.27
N LEU A 155 -14.87 -27.85 -3.94
CA LEU A 155 -14.57 -27.65 -5.35
C LEU A 155 -15.75 -28.04 -6.27
N ALA A 156 -16.54 -29.05 -5.90
CA ALA A 156 -17.75 -29.41 -6.64
C ALA A 156 -18.80 -28.28 -6.60
N LEU A 157 -19.07 -27.73 -5.41
CA LEU A 157 -19.97 -26.58 -5.23
C LEU A 157 -19.53 -25.38 -6.03
N TRP A 158 -18.23 -25.09 -6.04
CA TRP A 158 -17.70 -23.98 -6.80
C TRP A 158 -17.92 -24.16 -8.30
N ARG A 159 -17.66 -25.36 -8.85
CA ARG A 159 -17.94 -25.70 -10.27
C ARG A 159 -19.43 -25.66 -10.62
N GLU A 160 -20.30 -26.10 -9.72
CA GLU A 160 -21.75 -26.12 -9.91
C GLU A 160 -22.31 -24.69 -10.07
N ASN A 161 -21.76 -23.74 -9.31
CA ASN A 161 -22.27 -22.37 -9.21
C ASN A 161 -21.50 -21.34 -10.06
N ARG A 162 -20.23 -21.61 -10.43
CA ARG A 162 -19.39 -20.73 -11.27
C ARG A 162 -19.18 -21.30 -12.67
N LYS A 163 -20.29 -21.42 -13.42
CA LYS A 163 -20.26 -21.90 -14.82
C LYS A 163 -19.45 -21.01 -15.75
N ASP A 164 -19.25 -19.75 -15.38
CA ASP A 164 -18.37 -18.79 -16.06
C ASP A 164 -16.89 -19.21 -16.06
N LEU A 165 -16.48 -20.07 -15.12
CA LEU A 165 -15.13 -20.61 -15.02
C LEU A 165 -14.96 -21.94 -15.77
N SER A 166 -15.85 -22.28 -16.70
CA SER A 166 -15.66 -23.43 -17.58
C SER A 166 -14.39 -23.26 -18.43
N GLY A 167 -13.52 -24.28 -18.43
CA GLY A 167 -12.20 -24.20 -19.09
C GLY A 167 -11.07 -23.64 -18.21
N TYR A 168 -11.34 -23.44 -16.91
CA TYR A 168 -10.32 -23.12 -15.92
C TYR A 168 -10.00 -24.34 -15.05
N THR A 169 -8.73 -24.46 -14.69
CA THR A 169 -8.27 -25.36 -13.63
C THR A 169 -8.50 -24.66 -12.30
N LEU A 170 -9.27 -25.33 -11.43
CA LEU A 170 -9.75 -24.80 -10.16
C LEU A 170 -9.10 -25.56 -9.00
N ASP A 171 -8.60 -24.83 -8.01
CA ASP A 171 -8.18 -25.34 -6.72
C ASP A 171 -8.67 -24.41 -5.60
N GLY A 172 -8.64 -24.90 -4.37
CA GLY A 172 -9.19 -24.19 -3.22
C GLY A 172 -9.52 -25.13 -2.08
N ASP A 173 -9.64 -24.57 -0.88
CA ASP A 173 -10.02 -25.31 0.31
C ASP A 173 -10.50 -24.37 1.42
N LEU A 174 -11.13 -24.96 2.44
CA LEU A 174 -11.31 -24.34 3.73
C LEU A 174 -10.01 -24.39 4.53
N PHE A 175 -9.77 -23.39 5.36
CA PHE A 175 -8.61 -23.40 6.26
C PHE A 175 -8.96 -22.79 7.62
N ASP A 176 -8.22 -23.19 8.65
CA ASP A 176 -8.38 -22.64 9.98
C ASP A 176 -7.69 -21.28 10.07
N PHE A 177 -8.48 -20.23 10.31
CA PHE A 177 -7.97 -18.90 10.64
C PHE A 177 -8.44 -18.49 12.03
N LYS A 178 -7.49 -18.11 12.89
CA LYS A 178 -7.77 -17.81 14.29
C LYS A 178 -8.78 -16.66 14.42
N GLY A 179 -9.93 -16.96 15.01
CA GLY A 179 -10.99 -15.98 15.24
C GLY A 179 -11.92 -15.75 14.04
N ALA A 180 -11.76 -16.49 12.94
CA ALA A 180 -12.73 -16.53 11.86
C ALA A 180 -13.89 -17.47 12.17
N THR A 181 -15.08 -17.12 11.70
CA THR A 181 -16.24 -18.03 11.59
C THR A 181 -16.08 -18.96 10.40
N THR A 182 -15.52 -18.46 9.30
CA THR A 182 -15.18 -19.24 8.11
C THR A 182 -14.00 -18.56 7.42
N ALA A 183 -13.08 -19.36 6.91
CA ALA A 183 -11.99 -18.91 6.06
C ALA A 183 -11.77 -19.93 4.94
N ARG A 184 -11.55 -19.44 3.74
CA ARG A 184 -11.39 -20.25 2.53
C ARG A 184 -10.46 -19.57 1.54
N TRP A 185 -9.88 -20.35 0.67
CA TRP A 185 -9.12 -19.83 -0.44
C TRP A 185 -9.51 -20.52 -1.74
N ASP A 186 -9.39 -19.78 -2.83
CA ASP A 186 -9.70 -20.21 -4.17
C ASP A 186 -8.56 -19.81 -5.10
N SER A 187 -8.24 -20.67 -6.06
CA SER A 187 -7.34 -20.32 -7.15
C SER A 187 -7.83 -20.87 -8.47
N PHE A 188 -7.64 -20.08 -9.52
CA PHE A 188 -7.99 -20.51 -10.86
C PHE A 188 -7.05 -19.97 -11.92
N VAL A 189 -6.79 -20.82 -12.91
CA VAL A 189 -5.98 -20.52 -14.09
C VAL A 189 -6.64 -21.12 -15.31
N ARG A 190 -6.58 -20.43 -16.45
CA ARG A 190 -7.09 -20.98 -17.71
C ARG A 190 -6.34 -22.27 -18.07
N SER A 191 -7.08 -23.35 -18.34
CA SER A 191 -6.47 -24.68 -18.56
C SER A 191 -5.58 -24.74 -19.81
N ASP A 192 -5.78 -23.83 -20.78
CA ASP A 192 -5.02 -23.73 -22.03
C ASP A 192 -3.84 -22.75 -21.98
N ALA A 193 -3.62 -22.05 -20.86
CA ALA A 193 -2.74 -20.87 -20.84
C ALA A 193 -1.25 -21.18 -20.62
N GLY A 194 -0.91 -22.41 -20.22
CA GLY A 194 0.48 -22.80 -19.92
C GLY A 194 1.14 -21.91 -18.86
N GLU A 195 2.46 -21.77 -18.92
CA GLU A 195 3.25 -20.99 -17.95
C GLU A 195 3.03 -19.46 -18.05
N THR A 196 2.50 -18.99 -19.19
CA THR A 196 2.17 -17.59 -19.44
C THR A 196 0.75 -17.20 -19.01
N GLY A 197 -0.02 -18.15 -18.47
CA GLY A 197 -1.34 -17.88 -17.93
C GLY A 197 -1.31 -16.90 -16.76
N SER A 198 -2.45 -16.27 -16.48
CA SER A 198 -2.65 -15.53 -15.25
C SER A 198 -3.35 -16.43 -14.24
N THR A 199 -2.73 -16.60 -13.09
CA THR A 199 -3.34 -17.20 -11.92
C THR A 199 -4.07 -16.13 -11.13
N PHE A 200 -5.32 -16.42 -10.78
CA PHE A 200 -6.08 -15.67 -9.80
C PHE A 200 -6.07 -16.45 -8.48
N PHE A 201 -5.94 -15.74 -7.37
CA PHE A 201 -5.99 -16.29 -6.03
C PHE A 201 -6.82 -15.38 -5.14
N ASP A 202 -7.79 -15.95 -4.43
CA ASP A 202 -8.56 -15.29 -3.40
C ASP A 202 -8.36 -16.00 -2.06
N ALA A 203 -8.17 -15.24 -0.99
CA ALA A 203 -8.34 -15.70 0.38
C ALA A 203 -9.42 -14.87 1.04
N GLU A 204 -10.52 -15.52 1.43
CA GLU A 204 -11.68 -14.89 2.04
C GLU A 204 -11.86 -15.37 3.48
N PHE A 205 -12.17 -14.47 4.40
CA PHE A 205 -12.53 -14.81 5.76
C PHE A 205 -13.59 -13.87 6.35
N ILE A 206 -14.45 -14.45 7.19
CA ILE A 206 -15.44 -13.73 8.00
C ILE A 206 -15.02 -13.85 9.45
N MET A 207 -14.76 -12.73 10.10
CA MET A 207 -14.28 -12.71 11.49
C MET A 207 -15.44 -12.83 12.47
N ALA A 208 -15.31 -13.67 13.49
CA ALA A 208 -16.34 -13.82 14.53
C ALA A 208 -16.61 -12.51 15.29
N ALA A 209 -15.60 -11.64 15.39
CA ALA A 209 -15.71 -10.33 16.03
C ALA A 209 -16.21 -9.21 15.10
N ASP A 210 -16.30 -9.45 13.79
CA ASP A 210 -16.95 -8.55 12.82
C ASP A 210 -17.80 -9.37 11.83
N PRO A 211 -18.90 -10.00 12.29
CA PRO A 211 -19.64 -10.99 11.51
C PRO A 211 -20.47 -10.37 10.37
N THR A 212 -20.61 -9.04 10.36
CA THR A 212 -21.35 -8.31 9.31
C THR A 212 -20.50 -8.03 8.08
N GLN A 213 -19.23 -8.45 8.10
CA GLN A 213 -18.22 -8.06 7.13
C GLN A 213 -17.45 -9.27 6.65
N ARG A 214 -17.10 -9.24 5.38
CA ARG A 214 -16.26 -10.22 4.71
C ARG A 214 -14.97 -9.54 4.29
N TYR A 215 -13.85 -10.20 4.55
CA TYR A 215 -12.54 -9.71 4.18
C TYR A 215 -11.98 -10.61 3.08
N THR A 216 -11.55 -10.00 1.98
CA THR A 216 -11.02 -10.72 0.82
C THR A 216 -9.69 -10.15 0.42
N MET A 217 -8.68 -11.01 0.38
CA MET A 217 -7.45 -10.73 -0.34
C MET A 217 -7.53 -11.35 -1.73
N THR A 218 -7.35 -10.54 -2.76
CA THR A 218 -7.34 -11.00 -4.16
C THR A 218 -6.00 -10.70 -4.79
N MET A 219 -5.49 -11.67 -5.56
CA MET A 219 -4.23 -11.56 -6.26
C MET A 219 -4.34 -12.06 -7.69
N MET A 220 -3.65 -11.36 -8.60
CA MET A 220 -3.50 -11.78 -9.99
C MET A 220 -2.02 -11.70 -10.36
N TYR A 221 -1.47 -12.81 -10.85
CA TYR A 221 -0.06 -12.92 -11.19
C TYR A 221 0.18 -13.95 -12.31
N PRO A 222 1.29 -13.85 -13.07
CA PRO A 222 1.65 -14.86 -14.05
C PRO A 222 1.91 -16.22 -13.39
N SER A 223 1.37 -17.30 -13.96
CA SER A 223 1.37 -18.64 -13.36
C SER A 223 2.77 -19.19 -13.11
N LYS A 224 3.76 -18.80 -13.91
CA LYS A 224 5.18 -19.13 -13.66
C LYS A 224 5.72 -18.65 -12.30
N TYR A 225 5.05 -17.70 -11.63
CA TYR A 225 5.42 -17.18 -10.30
C TYR A 225 4.57 -17.74 -9.15
N ASN A 226 3.76 -18.77 -9.38
CA ASN A 226 2.81 -19.27 -8.39
C ASN A 226 3.45 -19.61 -7.04
N ASP A 227 4.56 -20.34 -7.04
CA ASP A 227 5.22 -20.74 -5.79
C ASP A 227 5.74 -19.54 -5.00
N TYR A 228 6.28 -18.53 -5.68
CA TYR A 228 6.77 -17.31 -5.06
C TYR A 228 5.62 -16.53 -4.41
N MET A 229 4.54 -16.30 -5.17
CA MET A 229 3.39 -15.52 -4.71
C MET A 229 2.66 -16.23 -3.58
N MET A 230 2.40 -17.53 -3.71
CA MET A 230 1.73 -18.34 -2.69
C MET A 230 2.54 -18.43 -1.41
N GLN A 231 3.86 -18.53 -1.48
CA GLN A 231 4.70 -18.49 -0.27
C GLN A 231 4.61 -17.14 0.44
N GLY A 232 4.63 -16.02 -0.29
CA GLY A 232 4.48 -14.70 0.31
C GLY A 232 3.12 -14.53 1.00
N VAL A 233 2.05 -15.01 0.35
CA VAL A 233 0.68 -15.04 0.88
C VAL A 233 0.56 -15.82 2.17
N VAL A 234 0.93 -17.11 2.11
CA VAL A 234 0.70 -18.06 3.21
C VAL A 234 1.59 -17.74 4.41
N LYS A 235 2.82 -17.26 4.18
CA LYS A 235 3.77 -16.98 5.26
C LYS A 235 3.63 -15.57 5.84
N ASN A 236 3.18 -14.59 5.04
CA ASN A 236 3.19 -13.19 5.45
C ASN A 236 1.81 -12.57 5.41
N VAL A 237 1.15 -12.50 4.24
CA VAL A 237 -0.03 -11.64 4.09
C VAL A 237 -1.22 -12.16 4.89
N VAL A 238 -1.67 -13.41 4.68
CA VAL A 238 -2.82 -13.96 5.40
C VAL A 238 -2.57 -13.97 6.93
N PRO A 239 -1.44 -14.48 7.45
CA PRO A 239 -1.19 -14.49 8.88
C PRO A 239 -1.05 -13.10 9.52
N SER A 240 -0.70 -12.08 8.73
CA SER A 240 -0.56 -10.70 9.24
C SER A 240 -1.89 -10.01 9.51
N PHE A 241 -3.00 -10.48 8.91
CA PHE A 241 -4.30 -9.85 9.06
C PHE A 241 -4.79 -9.85 10.51
N LYS A 242 -5.22 -8.68 11.00
CA LYS A 242 -5.85 -8.52 12.32
C LYS A 242 -6.92 -7.44 12.29
N LEU A 243 -7.97 -7.64 13.08
CA LEU A 243 -8.91 -6.59 13.42
C LEU A 243 -8.28 -5.61 14.42
N MET A 244 -8.53 -4.32 14.20
CA MET A 244 -8.09 -3.21 15.03
C MET A 244 -9.28 -2.63 15.79
N LYS A 245 -9.00 -2.05 16.96
CA LYS A 245 -10.02 -1.37 17.79
C LYS A 245 -9.66 0.08 18.06
N GLU A 246 -8.42 0.46 17.77
CA GLU A 246 -7.91 1.79 17.94
C GLU A 246 -8.61 2.77 16.99
N LYS A 247 -8.73 4.02 17.42
CA LYS A 247 -9.22 5.11 16.57
C LYS A 247 -8.06 5.90 16.01
N TYR A 248 -8.17 6.27 14.75
CA TYR A 248 -7.20 7.17 14.15
C TYR A 248 -7.29 8.57 14.76
N ARG A 249 -6.14 9.19 14.98
CA ARG A 249 -6.05 10.61 15.32
C ARG A 249 -5.62 11.35 14.07
N ASN A 250 -6.58 11.97 13.39
CA ASN A 250 -6.33 12.73 12.16
C ASN A 250 -5.35 13.88 12.38
N THR A 251 -5.46 14.59 13.50
CA THR A 251 -4.64 15.77 13.78
C THR A 251 -3.77 15.56 15.01
N GLY A 252 -2.51 15.92 14.89
CA GLY A 252 -1.55 15.95 15.99
C GLY A 252 -1.81 17.11 16.96
N ASN A 253 -1.37 16.95 18.21
CA ASN A 253 -1.40 18.02 19.21
C ASN A 253 -0.26 19.03 19.05
N LEU A 254 0.71 18.77 18.18
CA LEU A 254 1.75 19.71 17.76
C LEU A 254 1.53 20.08 16.29
N VAL A 255 0.97 21.27 16.04
CA VAL A 255 0.64 21.75 14.68
C VAL A 255 1.80 22.60 14.15
N LEU A 256 2.32 22.28 12.96
CA LEU A 256 3.40 23.03 12.30
C LEU A 256 2.84 23.97 11.22
N THR A 257 1.95 23.43 10.39
CA THR A 257 1.20 24.15 9.36
C THR A 257 -0.27 23.71 9.38
N ASP A 258 -1.09 24.24 8.49
CA ASP A 258 -2.46 23.77 8.29
C ASP A 258 -2.54 22.37 7.66
N GLU A 259 -1.46 21.92 7.02
CA GLU A 259 -1.32 20.58 6.44
C GLU A 259 -0.56 19.61 7.34
N ILE A 260 0.42 20.08 8.11
CA ILE A 260 1.36 19.22 8.84
C ILE A 260 1.14 19.36 10.35
N SER A 261 0.87 18.23 11.01
CA SER A 261 0.85 18.13 12.47
C SER A 261 1.53 16.85 12.94
N TYR A 262 1.81 16.77 14.24
CA TYR A 262 2.51 15.66 14.85
C TYR A 262 1.88 15.29 16.20
N ILE A 263 1.62 13.99 16.40
CA ILE A 263 1.17 13.43 17.68
C ILE A 263 2.41 13.30 18.57
N LYS A 264 2.58 14.27 19.47
CA LYS A 264 3.69 14.31 20.41
C LYS A 264 3.66 13.09 21.35
N PRO A 265 4.74 12.29 21.42
CA PRO A 265 4.84 11.20 22.38
C PRO A 265 4.78 11.69 23.83
N SER A 266 4.29 10.83 24.72
CA SER A 266 4.09 11.19 26.13
C SER A 266 5.43 11.51 26.84
N GLY A 267 5.43 12.59 27.64
CA GLY A 267 6.60 13.05 28.41
C GLY A 267 7.59 13.93 27.66
N PHE A 268 7.46 14.10 26.34
CA PHE A 268 8.32 15.02 25.58
C PHE A 268 7.96 16.48 25.80
N LYS A 269 8.99 17.32 25.98
CA LYS A 269 8.89 18.79 26.05
C LYS A 269 9.22 19.38 24.68
N VAL A 270 8.44 20.37 24.23
CA VAL A 270 8.74 21.11 23.00
C VAL A 270 9.78 22.19 23.34
N VAL A 271 10.93 22.12 22.69
CA VAL A 271 12.05 23.07 22.89
C VAL A 271 11.96 24.21 21.90
N THR A 272 11.66 23.91 20.64
CA THR A 272 11.45 24.90 19.58
C THR A 272 10.29 24.46 18.69
N GLN A 273 9.58 25.44 18.13
CA GLN A 273 8.51 25.23 17.17
C GLN A 273 8.37 26.46 16.27
N ASN A 274 8.32 26.24 14.97
CA ASN A 274 7.95 27.23 13.96
C ASN A 274 7.30 26.50 12.76
N ARG A 275 6.99 27.24 11.70
CA ARG A 275 6.34 26.67 10.49
C ARG A 275 7.19 25.64 9.75
N ASN A 276 8.51 25.68 9.91
CA ASN A 276 9.44 24.78 9.23
C ASN A 276 9.74 23.51 10.04
N GLY A 277 9.42 23.51 11.34
CA GLY A 277 9.63 22.34 12.19
C GLY A 277 9.57 22.60 13.68
N ALA A 278 9.74 21.53 14.45
CA ALA A 278 9.80 21.52 15.89
C ALA A 278 10.87 20.55 16.40
N VAL A 279 11.43 20.87 17.56
CA VAL A 279 12.35 19.99 18.29
C VAL A 279 11.75 19.67 19.65
N LEU A 280 11.75 18.39 19.99
CA LEU A 280 11.25 17.87 21.26
C LEU A 280 12.33 17.07 21.97
N THR A 281 12.34 17.11 23.30
CA THR A 281 13.29 16.36 24.11
C THR A 281 12.62 15.65 25.29
N LYS A 282 13.19 14.51 25.65
CA LYS A 282 12.87 13.75 26.86
C LYS A 282 14.09 12.92 27.23
N ASP A 283 14.65 13.12 28.43
CA ASP A 283 15.85 12.42 28.87
C ASP A 283 16.98 12.54 27.83
N PHE A 284 17.42 11.42 27.26
CA PHE A 284 18.43 11.35 26.19
C PHE A 284 17.84 11.29 24.77
N TYR A 285 16.51 11.29 24.63
CA TYR A 285 15.83 11.32 23.34
C TYR A 285 15.69 12.75 22.82
N ARG A 286 15.98 12.90 21.53
CA ARG A 286 15.68 14.11 20.76
C ARG A 286 14.86 13.75 19.54
N ILE A 287 13.69 14.38 19.40
CA ILE A 287 12.83 14.26 18.23
C ILE A 287 12.88 15.58 17.45
N GLU A 288 13.06 15.48 16.15
CA GLU A 288 12.99 16.60 15.21
C GLU A 288 11.89 16.28 14.21
N VAL A 289 10.94 17.20 14.03
CA VAL A 289 9.87 17.06 13.04
C VAL A 289 9.85 18.30 12.17
N GLY A 290 9.84 18.17 10.86
CA GLY A 290 9.78 19.34 10.00
C GLY A 290 9.91 19.02 8.52
N LEU A 291 10.00 20.08 7.73
CA LEU A 291 10.30 19.97 6.31
C LEU A 291 11.76 19.54 6.14
N PHE A 292 11.97 18.49 5.36
CA PHE A 292 13.30 18.07 4.97
C PHE A 292 13.68 18.78 3.66
N PRO A 293 14.72 19.64 3.66
CA PRO A 293 15.15 20.31 2.45
C PRO A 293 15.73 19.28 1.50
N MET A 294 15.05 19.04 0.38
CA MET A 294 15.57 18.22 -0.70
C MET A 294 16.16 19.13 -1.77
N ASP A 295 17.42 18.94 -2.13
CA ASP A 295 18.06 19.61 -3.28
C ASP A 295 17.38 19.21 -4.61
N LYS A 296 16.67 18.07 -4.60
CA LYS A 296 15.81 17.58 -5.68
C LYS A 296 14.34 17.65 -5.25
N THR A 297 13.57 18.55 -5.84
CA THR A 297 12.11 18.60 -5.67
C THR A 297 11.43 17.53 -6.51
N VAL A 298 10.45 16.80 -5.95
CA VAL A 298 9.47 16.09 -6.79
C VAL A 298 8.75 17.17 -7.60
N SER A 299 8.95 17.19 -8.92
CA SER A 299 8.22 18.11 -9.79
C SER A 299 6.79 17.63 -9.90
N ILE A 300 5.92 18.24 -9.11
CA ILE A 300 4.47 18.03 -9.19
C ILE A 300 3.93 18.98 -10.26
N ASP A 301 3.33 18.43 -11.33
CA ASP A 301 2.65 19.27 -12.31
C ASP A 301 1.50 19.99 -11.58
N SER A 302 1.51 21.32 -11.68
CA SER A 302 0.66 22.32 -11.06
C SER A 302 -0.87 22.12 -11.17
N ARG A 303 -1.31 21.04 -11.82
CA ARG A 303 -2.72 20.67 -11.99
C ARG A 303 -3.03 19.44 -11.15
N ALA A 304 -3.25 19.64 -9.85
CA ALA A 304 -3.90 18.67 -8.97
C ALA A 304 -3.29 17.24 -8.94
N SER A 305 -1.97 17.12 -9.08
CA SER A 305 -1.30 15.82 -8.90
C SER A 305 -0.89 15.64 -7.44
N TYR A 306 -1.37 14.55 -6.82
CA TYR A 306 -0.90 14.08 -5.51
C TYR A 306 0.38 13.25 -5.73
N PRO A 307 1.32 13.20 -4.77
CA PRO A 307 2.40 12.24 -4.87
C PRO A 307 1.84 10.83 -5.01
N THR A 308 2.50 9.98 -5.78
CA THR A 308 2.17 8.55 -5.89
C THR A 308 2.95 7.74 -4.86
N MET A 309 2.55 6.49 -4.68
CA MET A 309 3.28 5.50 -3.90
C MET A 309 4.74 5.38 -4.35
N THR A 310 4.98 5.38 -5.67
CA THR A 310 6.34 5.40 -6.23
C THR A 310 7.10 6.64 -5.76
N ALA A 311 6.54 7.83 -5.90
CA ALA A 311 7.21 9.08 -5.52
C ALA A 311 7.53 9.12 -4.02
N ARG A 312 6.64 8.61 -3.16
CA ARG A 312 6.88 8.50 -1.72
C ARG A 312 8.02 7.55 -1.39
N GLN A 313 8.06 6.39 -2.04
CA GLN A 313 9.14 5.43 -1.83
C GLN A 313 10.48 5.94 -2.40
N GLU A 314 10.49 6.59 -3.57
CA GLU A 314 11.71 7.18 -4.14
C GLU A 314 12.30 8.28 -3.25
N ILE A 315 11.44 9.10 -2.65
CA ILE A 315 11.88 10.13 -1.70
C ILE A 315 12.45 9.51 -0.42
N ALA A 316 11.87 8.39 0.03
CA ALA A 316 12.42 7.63 1.14
C ALA A 316 13.76 6.98 0.79
N ASP A 317 13.90 6.43 -0.43
CA ASP A 317 15.16 5.87 -0.92
C ASP A 317 16.25 6.94 -1.04
N PHE A 318 15.89 8.14 -1.53
CA PHE A 318 16.80 9.28 -1.57
C PHE A 318 17.25 9.68 -0.16
N TYR A 319 16.31 9.75 0.79
CA TYR A 319 16.65 10.04 2.18
C TYR A 319 17.56 8.97 2.80
N VAL A 320 17.33 7.69 2.51
CA VAL A 320 18.23 6.60 2.89
C VAL A 320 19.62 6.78 2.29
N ASN A 321 19.70 7.07 0.99
CA ASN A 321 20.98 7.31 0.31
C ASN A 321 21.72 8.51 0.92
N GLU A 322 21.02 9.60 1.20
CA GLU A 322 21.57 10.78 1.88
C GLU A 322 22.16 10.42 3.26
N LEU A 323 21.42 9.65 4.07
CA LEU A 323 21.88 9.15 5.36
C LEU A 323 23.15 8.30 5.24
N VAL A 324 23.21 7.41 4.25
CA VAL A 324 24.36 6.52 4.05
C VAL A 324 25.57 7.30 3.53
N THR A 325 25.42 8.03 2.43
CA THR A 325 26.53 8.67 1.71
C THR A 325 27.08 9.88 2.45
N ASN A 326 26.22 10.74 3.03
CA ASN A 326 26.64 12.02 3.62
C ASN A 326 26.75 11.96 5.14
N TYR A 327 26.04 11.03 5.80
CA TYR A 327 26.04 10.91 7.26
C TYR A 327 26.68 9.62 7.78
N GLY A 328 27.08 8.69 6.90
CA GLY A 328 27.74 7.43 7.28
C GLY A 328 26.81 6.51 8.09
N ALA A 329 25.51 6.54 7.82
CA ALA A 329 24.53 5.71 8.51
C ALA A 329 24.61 4.23 8.08
N THR A 330 24.43 3.34 9.05
CA THR A 330 24.09 1.94 8.82
C THR A 330 22.58 1.79 8.94
N ILE A 331 21.93 1.32 7.88
CA ILE A 331 20.48 1.07 7.87
C ILE A 331 20.20 -0.35 8.37
N GLU A 332 19.38 -0.45 9.40
CA GLU A 332 19.05 -1.72 10.08
C GLU A 332 17.61 -2.16 9.78
N GLY A 333 16.74 -1.22 9.42
CA GLY A 333 15.38 -1.54 8.97
C GLY A 333 14.79 -0.44 8.09
N TYR A 334 13.96 -0.88 7.14
CA TYR A 334 13.25 -0.02 6.20
C TYR A 334 11.91 -0.66 5.82
N LYS A 335 10.80 0.01 6.10
CA LYS A 335 9.45 -0.43 5.73
C LYS A 335 8.55 0.73 5.31
N THR A 336 7.60 0.46 4.42
CA THR A 336 6.52 1.38 4.10
C THR A 336 5.42 1.23 5.15
N LEU A 337 4.81 2.34 5.56
CA LEU A 337 3.64 2.37 6.43
C LEU A 337 2.53 3.15 5.73
N ILE A 338 1.36 2.53 5.62
CA ILE A 338 0.11 3.16 5.21
C ILE A 338 -0.78 3.26 6.45
N ASP A 339 -0.92 4.45 7.01
CA ASP A 339 -1.64 4.72 8.26
C ASP A 339 -2.90 5.58 7.99
N ASN A 340 -4.07 4.94 7.95
CA ASN A 340 -5.36 5.56 7.59
C ASN A 340 -5.26 6.42 6.31
N HIS A 341 -4.66 5.83 5.28
CA HIS A 341 -4.31 6.39 3.96
C HIS A 341 -3.09 7.32 3.89
N ASN A 342 -2.46 7.68 5.02
CA ASN A 342 -1.18 8.39 4.97
C ASN A 342 -0.06 7.39 4.68
N THR A 343 0.53 7.49 3.49
CA THR A 343 1.67 6.66 3.09
C THR A 343 2.98 7.33 3.46
N GLY A 344 3.90 6.60 4.06
CA GLY A 344 5.27 7.05 4.28
C GLY A 344 6.19 5.86 4.57
N SER A 345 7.42 6.17 4.96
CA SER A 345 8.45 5.17 5.19
C SER A 345 9.05 5.31 6.57
N LEU A 346 9.18 4.19 7.27
CA LEU A 346 9.91 4.05 8.52
C LEU A 346 11.30 3.51 8.24
N ILE A 347 12.32 4.22 8.70
CA ILE A 347 13.73 3.86 8.56
C ILE A 347 14.35 3.85 9.96
N VAL A 348 15.11 2.81 10.30
CA VAL A 348 15.86 2.71 11.55
C VAL A 348 17.31 2.33 11.27
N GLY A 349 18.22 2.84 12.08
CA GLY A 349 19.63 2.58 11.89
C GLY A 349 20.51 3.22 12.96
N SER A 350 21.81 3.20 12.70
CA SER A 350 22.84 3.75 13.58
C SER A 350 23.80 4.67 12.84
N LEU A 351 24.34 5.64 13.57
CA LEU A 351 25.38 6.57 13.14
C LEU A 351 26.60 6.36 14.05
N GLN A 352 27.70 5.90 13.48
CA GLN A 352 28.97 5.76 14.21
C GLN A 352 29.84 7.00 13.95
N ARG A 353 30.17 7.77 15.00
CA ARG A 353 31.10 8.91 14.89
C ARG A 353 32.37 8.62 15.69
N GLY A 354 33.41 8.13 15.00
CA GLY A 354 34.69 7.78 15.63
C GLY A 354 34.55 6.67 16.67
N GLU A 355 35.33 6.75 17.75
CA GLU A 355 35.33 5.78 18.87
C GLU A 355 34.22 6.01 19.91
N GLY A 356 33.30 6.95 19.65
CA GLY A 356 32.20 7.26 20.57
C GLY A 356 31.07 6.21 20.58
N VAL A 357 30.16 6.36 21.54
CA VAL A 357 28.91 5.59 21.57
C VAL A 357 28.10 5.89 20.31
N ALA A 358 27.66 4.85 19.61
CA ALA A 358 26.81 4.97 18.42
C ALA A 358 25.53 5.76 18.74
N ILE A 359 25.00 6.47 17.76
CA ILE A 359 23.68 7.10 17.87
C ILE A 359 22.70 6.24 17.10
N LYS A 360 21.71 5.67 17.78
CA LYS A 360 20.55 5.05 17.13
C LYS A 360 19.57 6.13 16.70
N PHE A 361 18.96 5.93 15.54
CA PHE A 361 17.92 6.79 15.04
C PHE A 361 16.78 5.97 14.43
N ALA A 362 15.58 6.53 14.49
CA ALA A 362 14.51 6.15 13.59
C ALA A 362 13.93 7.39 12.93
N SER A 363 13.44 7.24 11.70
CA SER A 363 12.81 8.31 10.93
C SER A 363 11.51 7.82 10.32
N TYR A 364 10.51 8.69 10.29
CA TYR A 364 9.35 8.58 9.42
C TYR A 364 9.43 9.69 8.39
N ILE A 365 9.41 9.34 7.10
CA ILE A 365 9.41 10.29 5.98
C ILE A 365 8.15 10.10 5.13
N THR A 366 7.51 11.20 4.76
CA THR A 366 6.33 11.22 3.88
C THR A 366 6.31 12.49 3.02
N LEU A 367 5.32 12.61 2.15
CA LEU A 367 5.07 13.76 1.28
C LEU A 367 3.72 14.41 1.60
N THR A 368 3.72 15.74 1.66
CA THR A 368 2.50 16.57 1.57
C THR A 368 1.82 16.43 0.22
N ASP A 369 0.59 16.92 0.07
CA ASP A 369 -0.11 17.06 -1.23
C ASP A 369 0.69 17.88 -2.24
N SER A 370 1.44 18.88 -1.76
CA SER A 370 2.29 19.73 -2.58
C SER A 370 3.69 19.17 -2.85
N GLY A 371 3.96 17.91 -2.46
CA GLY A 371 5.22 17.23 -2.73
C GLY A 371 6.39 17.63 -1.84
N GLN A 372 6.15 18.36 -0.75
CA GLN A 372 7.15 18.67 0.25
C GLN A 372 7.44 17.44 1.12
N ALA A 373 8.72 17.12 1.29
CA ALA A 373 9.17 16.06 2.19
C ALA A 373 9.04 16.50 3.65
N VAL A 374 8.33 15.69 4.43
CA VAL A 374 8.19 15.85 5.88
C VAL A 374 8.90 14.70 6.55
N VAL A 375 9.80 15.01 7.49
CA VAL A 375 10.53 14.01 8.26
C VAL A 375 10.28 14.24 9.74
N ALA A 376 9.90 13.18 10.45
CA ALA A 376 10.09 13.05 11.88
C ALA A 376 11.27 12.12 12.13
N ARG A 377 12.25 12.53 12.93
CA ARG A 377 13.41 11.72 13.30
C ARG A 377 13.63 11.76 14.80
N VAL A 378 13.83 10.59 15.40
CA VAL A 378 14.30 10.44 16.77
C VAL A 378 15.77 10.04 16.76
N MET A 379 16.55 10.57 17.70
CA MET A 379 17.94 10.20 17.94
C MET A 379 18.15 9.92 19.44
N ALA A 380 18.91 8.87 19.74
CA ALA A 380 19.29 8.47 21.09
C ALA A 380 20.66 7.76 21.08
N PRO A 381 21.45 7.85 22.17
CA PRO A 381 22.65 7.04 22.31
C PRO A 381 22.32 5.55 22.37
N ASP A 382 23.11 4.72 21.69
CA ASP A 382 22.96 3.26 21.72
C ASP A 382 23.45 2.70 23.06
N ASN A 383 22.52 2.53 23.99
CA ASN A 383 22.79 2.07 25.35
C ASN A 383 22.00 0.80 25.73
N GLY A 384 21.36 0.15 24.76
CA GLY A 384 20.57 -1.06 24.96
C GLY A 384 19.24 -0.88 25.73
N GLN A 385 18.75 0.35 25.91
CA GLN A 385 17.52 0.61 26.68
C GLN A 385 16.22 0.60 25.87
N PHE A 386 16.31 0.48 24.55
CA PHE A 386 15.16 0.54 23.65
C PHE A 386 15.39 -0.38 22.45
N THR A 387 14.30 -0.81 21.83
CA THR A 387 14.32 -1.54 20.57
C THR A 387 14.15 -0.60 19.38
N ASP A 388 14.47 -1.08 18.18
CA ASP A 388 14.21 -0.37 16.93
C ASP A 388 12.72 -0.04 16.75
N GLU A 389 11.84 -0.95 17.15
CA GLU A 389 10.40 -0.71 17.15
C GLU A 389 9.97 0.41 18.10
N ASP A 390 10.62 0.52 19.27
CA ASP A 390 10.33 1.59 20.22
C ASP A 390 10.66 2.96 19.62
N LEU A 391 11.79 3.07 18.91
CA LEU A 391 12.17 4.30 18.21
C LEU A 391 11.23 4.61 17.05
N MET A 392 10.88 3.61 16.22
CA MET A 392 9.95 3.80 15.10
C MET A 392 8.59 4.31 15.58
N LYS A 393 8.03 3.73 16.65
CA LYS A 393 6.76 4.17 17.26
C LYS A 393 6.78 5.63 17.69
N MET A 394 7.95 6.20 18.05
CA MET A 394 8.04 7.61 18.41
C MET A 394 7.87 8.52 17.19
N VAL A 395 8.26 8.11 15.98
CA VAL A 395 8.24 8.99 14.79
C VAL A 395 7.00 8.82 13.92
N GLU A 396 6.21 7.75 14.10
CA GLU A 396 4.94 7.48 13.41
C GLU A 396 3.85 8.55 13.62
N GLY A 397 4.05 9.50 14.54
CA GLY A 397 3.06 10.51 14.90
C GLY A 397 2.79 11.59 13.84
N VAL A 398 3.49 11.62 12.71
CA VAL A 398 3.29 12.63 11.65
C VAL A 398 1.91 12.46 11.01
N ARG A 399 1.22 13.57 10.79
CA ARG A 399 -0.12 13.62 10.18
C ARG A 399 -0.15 14.65 9.07
N ILE A 400 -0.53 14.23 7.87
CA ILE A 400 -0.74 15.09 6.71
C ILE A 400 -2.25 15.28 6.52
N GLN A 401 -2.71 16.53 6.54
CA GLN A 401 -4.10 16.88 6.24
C GLN A 401 -4.25 17.05 4.74
N HIS A 402 -4.57 15.96 4.06
CA HIS A 402 -4.81 15.98 2.63
C HIS A 402 -6.06 16.78 2.29
N LYS A 403 -5.94 17.76 1.40
CA LYS A 403 -7.01 18.75 1.09
C LYS A 403 -7.92 18.35 -0.07
N GLY A 404 -7.64 17.27 -0.78
CA GLY A 404 -8.48 16.85 -1.93
C GLY A 404 -8.38 15.38 -2.33
N LEU A 405 -8.02 14.50 -1.40
CA LEU A 405 -7.90 13.05 -1.65
C LEU A 405 -9.23 12.32 -1.93
N LEU A 406 -10.38 13.00 -1.89
CA LEU A 406 -11.69 12.35 -2.03
C LEU A 406 -12.39 12.83 -3.30
N SER A 407 -12.05 12.22 -4.44
CA SER A 407 -12.90 12.28 -5.63
C SER A 407 -13.65 10.96 -5.75
N GLY A 408 -14.96 10.97 -5.51
CA GLY A 408 -15.84 9.84 -5.81
C GLY A 408 -15.60 8.55 -5.00
N GLY A 409 -14.95 8.62 -3.84
CA GLY A 409 -14.69 7.44 -2.99
C GLY A 409 -13.32 6.77 -3.22
N THR A 410 -12.48 7.32 -4.10
CA THR A 410 -11.12 6.83 -4.35
C THR A 410 -10.07 7.77 -3.74
N VAL A 411 -9.05 7.18 -3.13
CA VAL A 411 -7.90 7.84 -2.51
C VAL A 411 -6.62 7.27 -3.13
N ILE A 412 -5.76 8.13 -3.69
CA ILE A 412 -4.45 7.71 -4.22
C ILE A 412 -3.41 7.71 -3.09
N LEU A 413 -2.59 6.65 -3.02
CA LEU A 413 -1.64 6.40 -1.93
C LEU A 413 -0.20 6.77 -2.26
#